data_AF-A0A524FXI4-F1
#
_entry.id   AF-A0A524FXI4-F1
#
_cell.length_a   1.000
_cell.length_b   1.000
_cell.length_c   1.000
_cell.angle_alpha   90.00
_cell.angle_beta   90.00
_cell.angle_gamma   90.00
#
_symmetry.space_group_name_H-M   'P 1'
#
loop_
_entity.id
_entity.type
_entity.pdbx_description
1 polymer ?
#
loop_
_entity_poly.entity_id
_entity_poly.type
_entity_poly.pdbx_seq_one_letter_code
_entity_poly.pdbx_strand_id
1 'polypeptide(L)'
;MKFCPHCNNILIPRKNKLFCKVCNEEFDLDLKQKEEFKIVKKIMCDESDSEPIIVKEGQKKENISEEDRKAHEEYFADQDISEE
;
A
#
# COMPACT_ATOMS: atom_id res chain seq x y z
N MET A 1 14.70 -4.79 1.94
CA MET A 1 14.48 -3.34 2.19
C MET A 1 15.27 -2.96 3.44
N LYS A 2 16.05 -1.87 3.43
CA LYS A 2 16.91 -1.47 4.55
C LYS A 2 16.28 -0.32 5.34
N PHE A 3 16.31 -0.42 6.66
CA PHE A 3 15.75 0.56 7.59
C PHE A 3 16.85 1.11 8.52
N CYS A 4 16.66 2.32 9.02
CA CYS A 4 17.58 2.93 9.97
C CYS A 4 17.52 2.20 11.33
N PRO A 5 18.65 1.74 11.90
CA PRO A 5 18.64 1.02 13.18
C PRO A 5 18.22 1.89 14.37
N HIS A 6 18.32 3.22 14.26
CA HIS A 6 18.02 4.15 15.35
C HIS A 6 16.56 4.59 15.38
N CYS A 7 15.98 4.92 14.22
CA CYS A 7 14.64 5.49 14.11
C CYS A 7 13.64 4.61 13.35
N ASN A 8 14.05 3.40 12.94
CA ASN A 8 13.25 2.44 12.15
C ASN A 8 12.59 3.02 10.89
N ASN A 9 13.11 4.15 10.41
CA ASN A 9 12.60 4.83 9.22
C ASN A 9 13.28 4.26 7.96
N ILE A 10 12.60 4.37 6.83
CA ILE A 10 13.12 3.92 5.53
C ILE A 10 14.37 4.73 5.18
N LEU A 11 15.44 4.02 4.83
CA LEU A 11 16.66 4.65 4.34
C LEU A 11 16.54 5.00 2.86
N ILE A 12 16.78 6.26 2.54
CA ILE A 12 16.66 6.80 1.18
C ILE A 12 18.02 6.72 0.49
N PRO A 13 18.16 6.05 -0.67
CA PRO A 13 19.42 6.03 -1.40
C PRO A 13 19.75 7.41 -1.99
N ARG A 14 20.95 7.93 -1.71
CA ARG A 14 21.53 9.14 -2.29
C ARG A 14 22.95 8.88 -2.76
N LYS A 15 23.19 8.97 -4.07
CA LYS A 15 24.54 9.00 -4.71
C LYS A 15 25.55 8.01 -4.09
N ASN A 16 25.12 6.75 -3.87
CA ASN A 16 25.89 5.62 -3.29
C ASN A 16 25.88 5.46 -1.77
N LYS A 17 25.11 6.28 -1.04
CA LYS A 17 24.87 6.12 0.39
C LYS A 17 23.39 5.96 0.69
N LEU A 18 23.06 5.43 1.85
CA LEU A 18 21.73 5.37 2.41
C LEU A 18 21.58 6.48 3.45
N PHE A 19 20.59 7.34 3.28
CA PHE A 19 20.36 8.48 4.15
C PHE A 19 19.06 8.31 4.93
N CYS A 20 19.12 8.54 6.25
CA CYS A 20 17.92 8.62 7.06
C CYS A 20 17.47 10.07 7.24
N LYS A 21 16.25 10.42 6.82
CA LYS A 21 15.71 11.77 7.01
C LYS A 21 15.42 12.15 8.47
N VAL A 22 15.18 11.16 9.34
CA VAL A 22 14.80 11.40 10.74
C VAL A 22 16.04 11.55 11.61
N CYS A 23 17.02 10.68 11.38
CA CYS A 23 18.27 10.64 12.13
C CYS A 23 19.38 11.54 11.51
N ASN A 24 19.20 12.01 10.27
CA ASN A 24 20.21 12.72 9.46
C ASN A 24 21.55 11.96 9.31
N GLU A 25 21.51 10.64 9.46
CA GLU A 25 22.67 9.76 9.36
C GLU A 25 22.83 9.21 7.94
N GLU A 26 24.10 9.04 7.54
CA GLU A 26 24.51 8.44 6.28
C GLU A 26 25.14 7.07 6.54
N PHE A 27 24.71 6.06 5.79
CA PHE A 27 25.23 4.70 5.83
C PHE A 27 25.81 4.33 4.47
N ASP A 28 26.97 3.69 4.45
CA ASP A 28 27.56 3.22 3.19
C ASP A 28 26.80 2.01 2.65
N LEU A 29 26.60 2.01 1.34
CA LEU A 29 26.17 0.83 0.61
C LEU A 29 27.40 -0.06 0.42
N ASP A 30 27.51 -1.13 1.19
CA ASP A 30 28.50 -2.19 0.93
C ASP A 30 28.20 -2.85 -0.43
N LEU A 31 28.75 -2.27 -1.49
CA LEU A 31 28.65 -2.74 -2.87
C LEU A 31 29.45 -4.04 -3.11
N LYS A 32 30.17 -4.53 -2.09
CA LYS A 32 30.98 -5.76 -2.15
C LYS A 32 30.13 -7.03 -2.10
N GLN A 33 28.88 -6.95 -1.67
CA GLN A 33 27.93 -8.07 -1.73
C GLN A 33 27.03 -7.93 -2.97
N LYS A 34 27.62 -7.94 -4.16
CA LYS A 34 26.89 -8.38 -5.35
C LYS A 34 26.76 -9.88 -5.24
N GLU A 35 25.80 -10.34 -4.44
CA GLU A 35 25.36 -11.73 -4.53
C GLU A 35 24.83 -11.92 -5.94
N GLU A 36 25.58 -12.65 -6.77
CA GLU A 36 25.11 -13.09 -8.07
C GLU A 36 23.92 -14.02 -7.84
N PHE A 37 22.71 -13.46 -7.91
CA PHE A 37 21.48 -14.23 -7.81
C PHE A 37 21.44 -15.23 -8.97
N LYS A 38 21.67 -16.51 -8.66
CA LYS A 38 21.44 -17.59 -9.61
C LYS A 38 19.94 -17.84 -9.69
N ILE A 39 19.38 -17.72 -10.88
CA ILE A 39 17.97 -18.08 -11.13
C ILE A 39 17.86 -19.60 -10.93
N VAL A 40 17.35 -20.03 -9.78
CA VAL A 40 17.28 -21.46 -9.41
C VAL A 40 16.16 -22.17 -10.16
N LYS A 41 15.04 -21.49 -10.43
CA LYS A 41 13.91 -22.01 -11.21
C LYS A 41 13.26 -20.88 -12.00
N LYS A 42 12.98 -21.15 -13.26
CA LYS A 42 12.19 -20.26 -14.13
C LYS A 42 10.74 -20.73 -14.05
N ILE A 43 9.89 -19.97 -13.37
CA ILE A 43 8.45 -20.21 -13.37
C ILE A 43 7.93 -19.61 -14.68
N MET A 44 7.46 -20.46 -15.57
CA MET A 44 6.74 -20.02 -16.76
C MET A 44 5.30 -19.81 -16.30
N CYS A 45 4.86 -18.55 -16.21
CA CYS A 45 3.45 -18.27 -16.04
C CYS A 45 2.84 -18.27 -17.45
N ASP A 46 2.01 -19.27 -17.75
CA ASP A 46 1.20 -19.29 -18.97
C ASP A 46 0.04 -18.28 -18.79
N GLU A 47 -0.57 -17.76 -19.87
CA GLU A 47 -1.73 -16.83 -19.77
C GLU A 47 -2.93 -17.40 -18.98
N SER A 48 -2.94 -18.71 -18.73
CA SER A 48 -3.89 -19.40 -17.86
C SER A 48 -3.58 -19.28 -16.36
N ASP A 49 -2.37 -18.88 -15.97
CA ASP A 49 -2.00 -18.58 -14.57
C ASP A 49 -2.48 -17.17 -14.21
N SER A 50 -3.79 -16.94 -14.38
CA SER A 50 -4.44 -15.80 -13.75
C SER A 50 -4.19 -15.92 -12.25
N GLU A 51 -3.51 -14.92 -11.68
CA GLU A 51 -3.30 -14.80 -10.25
C GLU A 51 -4.61 -15.17 -9.53
N PRO A 52 -4.58 -16.00 -8.47
CA PRO A 52 -5.80 -16.28 -7.74
C PRO A 52 -6.33 -14.95 -7.24
N ILE A 53 -7.49 -14.52 -7.75
CA ILE A 53 -8.18 -13.36 -7.22
C ILE A 53 -8.48 -13.73 -5.78
N ILE A 54 -7.69 -13.18 -4.84
CA ILE A 54 -8.02 -13.25 -3.42
C ILE A 54 -9.23 -12.35 -3.27
N VAL A 55 -10.41 -12.89 -3.59
CA VAL A 55 -11.66 -12.40 -3.07
C VAL A 55 -11.55 -12.69 -1.58
N LYS A 56 -10.99 -11.75 -0.82
CA LYS A 56 -11.44 -11.62 0.56
C LYS A 56 -12.95 -11.58 0.40
N GLU A 57 -13.66 -12.51 1.01
CA GLU A 57 -15.09 -12.37 1.23
C GLU A 57 -15.24 -11.03 1.97
N GLY A 58 -15.27 -9.94 1.20
CA GLY A 58 -15.58 -8.63 1.68
C GLY A 58 -16.95 -8.88 2.24
N GLN A 59 -17.06 -8.77 3.56
CA GLN A 59 -18.30 -8.89 4.31
C GLN A 59 -19.35 -8.32 3.38
N LYS A 60 -20.29 -9.19 2.92
CA LYS A 60 -21.45 -8.73 2.17
C LYS A 60 -22.07 -7.69 3.09
N LYS A 61 -21.70 -6.42 2.92
CA LYS A 61 -22.38 -5.33 3.59
C LYS A 61 -23.75 -5.46 2.99
N GLU A 62 -24.68 -5.86 3.84
CA GLU A 62 -26.08 -5.88 3.49
C GLU A 62 -26.36 -4.54 2.80
N ASN A 63 -27.01 -4.59 1.64
CA ASN A 63 -27.43 -3.37 0.96
C ASN A 63 -28.13 -2.50 2.01
N ILE A 64 -27.84 -1.20 2.02
CA ILE A 64 -28.47 -0.27 2.97
C ILE A 64 -29.99 -0.53 3.02
N SER A 65 -30.56 -0.57 4.24
CA SER A 65 -32.00 -0.74 4.40
C SER A 65 -32.73 0.37 3.63
N GLU A 66 -33.94 0.09 3.13
CA GLU A 66 -34.74 1.13 2.48
C GLU A 66 -35.03 2.30 3.43
N GLU A 67 -35.09 2.01 4.73
CA GLU A 67 -35.28 2.99 5.80
C GLU A 67 -34.02 3.87 5.97
N ASP A 68 -32.83 3.28 5.97
CA ASP A 68 -31.56 4.01 6.02
C ASP A 68 -31.34 4.85 4.75
N ARG A 69 -31.72 4.32 3.58
CA ARG A 69 -31.67 5.07 2.32
C ARG A 69 -32.60 6.28 2.37
N LYS A 70 -33.83 6.10 2.86
CA LYS A 70 -34.81 7.18 2.95
C LYS A 70 -34.38 8.26 3.95
N ALA A 71 -33.86 7.87 5.11
CA ALA A 71 -33.35 8.81 6.11
C ALA A 71 -32.16 9.63 5.56
N HIS A 72 -31.29 9.00 4.76
CA HIS A 72 -30.19 9.70 4.07
C HIS A 72 -30.74 10.70 3.05
N GLU A 73 -31.71 10.30 2.23
CA GLU A 73 -32.33 11.19 1.24
C GLU A 73 -33.03 12.40 1.90
N GLU A 74 -33.77 12.21 2.99
CA GLU A 74 -34.43 13.30 3.73
C GLU A 74 -33.42 14.28 4.36
N TYR A 75 -32.38 13.75 5.03
CA TYR A 75 -31.37 14.58 5.70
C TYR A 75 -30.61 15.52 4.74
N PHE A 76 -30.28 15.03 3.54
CA PHE A 76 -29.56 15.82 2.55
C PHE A 76 -30.49 16.65 1.65
N ALA A 77 -31.75 16.26 1.47
CA ALA A 77 -32.74 17.08 0.76
C ALA A 77 -33.08 18.38 1.51
N ASP A 78 -33.08 18.37 2.84
CA ASP A 78 -33.32 19.57 3.65
C ASP A 78 -32.10 20.53 3.68
N GLN A 79 -30.90 20.06 3.30
CA GLN A 79 -29.70 20.91 3.28
C GLN A 79 -29.67 21.88 2.09
N ASP A 80 -30.33 21.56 0.98
CA ASP A 80 -30.39 22.42 -0.21
C ASP A 80 -31.41 23.59 -0.09
N ILE A 81 -32.15 23.69 1.03
CA ILE A 81 -33.20 24.73 1.23
C ILE A 81 -32.77 25.80 2.26
N SER A 82 -31.54 25.72 2.81
CA SER A 82 -31.06 26.64 3.86
C SER A 82 -29.89 27.53 3.45
N GLU A 83 -29.78 27.85 2.16
CA GLU A 83 -28.96 28.97 1.67
C GLU A 83 -29.80 29.93 0.80
N GLU A 84 -30.79 30.60 1.41
CA GLU A 84 -31.26 31.94 1.00
C GLU A 84 -31.55 32.82 2.23
#